data_AF-A0A1X9Z8A9-F1
#
_entry.id   AF-A0A1X9Z8A9-F1
#
_cell.length_a   1.000
_cell.length_b   1.000
_cell.length_c   1.000
_cell.angle_alpha   90.00
_cell.angle_beta   90.00
_cell.angle_gamma   90.00
#
_symmetry.space_group_name_H-M   'P 1'
#
loop_
_entity.id
_entity.type
_entity.pdbx_description
1 polymer ?
#
loop_
_entity_poly.entity_id
_entity_poly.type
_entity_poly.pdbx_seq_one_letter_code
_entity_poly.pdbx_strand_id
1 'polypeptide(L)'
;MKINNFKVWLFISASLLFLTFTIITFIAYGAVEEGTDGNNPITRAIARLYYIFRFPTHTLFFSIMNSPLFFLGLVYNCLFYGFLTERIVFLFNQKKSN
;
A
#
# COMPACT_ATOMS: atom_id res chain seq x y z
N MET A 1 -28.76 13.10 1.34
CA MET A 1 -27.31 12.86 1.34
C MET A 1 -26.83 12.94 -0.10
N LYS A 2 -26.21 14.06 -0.52
CA LYS A 2 -25.87 14.31 -1.92
C LYS A 2 -24.67 13.46 -2.36
N ILE A 3 -24.77 13.00 -3.60
CA ILE A 3 -23.90 12.07 -4.33
C ILE A 3 -22.41 12.32 -4.05
N ASN A 4 -21.75 11.27 -3.56
CA ASN A 4 -20.31 11.17 -3.36
C ASN A 4 -19.62 11.29 -4.73
N ASN A 5 -19.01 12.44 -5.05
CA ASN A 5 -18.19 12.56 -6.25
C ASN A 5 -16.85 11.85 -6.02
N PHE A 6 -16.86 10.52 -6.15
CA PHE A 6 -15.65 9.71 -6.07
C PHE A 6 -14.68 10.14 -7.17
N LYS A 7 -13.51 10.63 -6.77
CA LYS A 7 -12.50 11.09 -7.72
C LYS A 7 -11.68 9.90 -8.23
N VAL A 8 -12.18 9.24 -9.27
CA VAL A 8 -11.54 8.07 -9.92
C VAL A 8 -10.07 8.33 -10.24
N TRP A 9 -9.74 9.52 -10.76
CA TRP A 9 -8.36 9.87 -11.10
C TRP A 9 -7.43 9.96 -9.87
N LEU A 10 -7.94 10.46 -8.73
CA LEU A 10 -7.19 10.49 -7.48
C LEU A 10 -6.98 9.07 -6.94
N PHE A 11 -8.01 8.23 -7.01
CA PHE A 11 -7.92 6.83 -6.63
C PHE A 11 -6.88 6.06 -7.45
N ILE A 12 -6.90 6.19 -8.78
CA ILE A 12 -5.96 5.50 -9.66
C ILE A 12 -4.53 5.99 -9.41
N SER A 13 -4.31 7.31 -9.37
CA SER A 13 -2.97 7.87 -9.14
C SER A 13 -2.40 7.49 -7.78
N ALA A 14 -3.22 7.54 -6.71
CA ALA A 14 -2.82 7.05 -5.39
C ALA A 14 -2.50 5.55 -5.41
N SER A 15 -3.35 4.72 -6.04
CA SER A 15 -3.12 3.27 -6.12
C SER A 15 -1.81 2.94 -6.83
N LEU A 16 -1.48 3.63 -7.93
CA LEU A 16 -0.22 3.47 -8.65
C LEU A 16 1.00 3.92 -7.82
N LEU A 17 0.86 4.99 -7.06
CA LEU A 17 1.88 5.46 -6.12
C LEU A 17 2.15 4.41 -5.04
N PHE A 18 1.09 3.88 -4.41
CA PHE A 18 1.20 2.80 -3.42
C PHE A 18 1.78 1.52 -4.01
N LEU A 19 1.41 1.16 -5.24
CA LEU A 19 1.99 0.02 -5.95
C LEU A 19 3.51 0.19 -6.14
N THR A 20 3.94 1.37 -6.55
CA THR A 20 5.36 1.68 -6.75
C THR A 20 6.13 1.55 -5.44
N PHE A 21 5.63 2.13 -4.35
CA PHE A 21 6.24 1.98 -3.03
C PHE A 21 6.22 0.54 -2.51
N THR A 22 5.15 -0.21 -2.79
CA THR A 22 5.05 -1.62 -2.42
C THR A 22 6.14 -2.45 -3.12
N ILE A 23 6.40 -2.22 -4.40
CA ILE A 23 7.46 -2.92 -5.14
C ILE A 23 8.83 -2.57 -4.55
N ILE A 24 9.12 -1.29 -4.32
CA ILE A 24 10.42 -0.85 -3.75
C ILE A 24 10.64 -1.47 -2.37
N THR A 25 9.64 -1.43 -1.50
CA THR A 25 9.73 -1.98 -0.14
C THR A 25 9.77 -3.50 -0.14
N PHE A 26 9.09 -4.17 -1.08
CA PHE A 26 9.15 -5.62 -1.25
C PHE A 26 10.56 -6.09 -1.65
N ILE A 27 11.19 -5.40 -2.61
CA ILE A 27 12.58 -5.71 -3.02
C ILE A 27 13.54 -5.49 -1.84
N ALA A 28 13.41 -4.36 -1.13
CA ALA A 28 14.23 -4.08 0.05
C ALA A 28 14.04 -5.13 1.15
N TYR A 29 12.80 -5.59 1.37
CA TYR A 29 12.49 -6.66 2.31
C TYR A 29 13.18 -7.97 1.90
N GLY A 30 13.07 -8.38 0.63
CA GLY A 30 13.76 -9.55 0.10
C GLY A 30 15.28 -9.49 0.31
N ALA A 31 15.90 -8.33 0.01
CA ALA A 31 17.34 -8.15 0.21
C ALA A 31 17.77 -8.27 1.67
N VAL A 32 16.95 -7.79 2.62
CA VAL A 32 17.24 -7.92 4.06
C VAL A 32 17.07 -9.37 4.52
N GLU A 33 16.04 -10.07 4.06
CA GLU A 33 15.79 -11.47 4.43
C GLU A 33 16.85 -12.42 3.87
N GLU A 34 17.36 -12.14 2.66
CA GLU A 34 18.46 -12.89 2.05
C GLU A 34 19.85 -12.51 2.59
N GLY A 35 19.93 -11.45 3.42
CA GLY A 35 21.19 -10.93 3.93
C GLY A 35 22.08 -10.25 2.87
N THR A 36 21.50 -9.82 1.75
CA THR A 36 22.18 -9.14 0.64
C THR A 36 22.10 -7.60 0.74
N ASP A 37 21.52 -7.08 1.82
CA ASP A 37 21.35 -5.65 2.10
C ASP A 37 22.65 -4.90 2.43
N GLY A 38 23.77 -5.62 2.57
CA GLY A 38 25.08 -5.06 2.94
C GLY A 38 25.09 -4.41 4.33
N ASN A 39 24.19 -4.83 5.22
CA ASN A 39 23.95 -4.19 6.52
C ASN A 39 23.59 -2.69 6.45
N ASN A 40 23.06 -2.21 5.32
CA ASN A 40 22.72 -0.80 5.16
C ASN A 40 21.47 -0.42 6.00
N PRO A 41 21.58 0.53 6.95
CA PRO A 41 20.47 0.91 7.81
C PRO A 41 19.28 1.50 7.04
N ILE A 42 19.53 2.15 5.89
CA ILE A 42 18.47 2.74 5.05
C ILE A 42 17.64 1.62 4.42
N THR A 43 18.29 0.61 3.84
CA THR A 43 17.61 -0.55 3.24
C THR A 43 16.74 -1.26 4.27
N ARG A 44 17.24 -1.43 5.50
CA ARG A 44 16.47 -2.01 6.62
C ARG A 44 15.28 -1.17 7.03
N ALA A 45 15.41 0.16 7.04
CA ALA A 45 14.28 1.05 7.31
C ALA A 45 13.21 0.94 6.23
N ILE A 46 13.61 0.92 4.95
CA ILE A 46 12.70 0.73 3.81
C ILE A 46 12.03 -0.64 3.86
N ALA A 47 12.78 -1.70 4.19
CA ALA A 47 12.25 -3.06 4.37
C ALA A 47 11.17 -3.11 5.45
N ARG A 48 11.32 -2.37 6.56
CA ARG A 48 10.29 -2.31 7.61
C ARG A 48 8.99 -1.68 7.14
N LEU A 49 9.03 -0.75 6.17
CA LEU A 49 7.82 -0.18 5.59
C LEU A 49 6.99 -1.21 4.82
N TYR A 50 7.60 -2.30 4.35
CA TYR A 50 6.87 -3.39 3.70
C TYR A 50 5.77 -3.99 4.61
N TYR A 51 6.01 -4.06 5.93
CA TYR A 51 5.00 -4.52 6.88
C TYR A 51 3.75 -3.63 6.93
N ILE A 52 3.90 -2.35 6.60
CA ILE A 52 2.76 -1.43 6.45
C ILE A 52 2.05 -1.74 5.14
N PHE A 53 2.76 -1.78 4.02
CA PHE A 53 2.16 -1.98 2.69
C PHE A 53 1.53 -3.38 2.49
N ARG A 54 1.95 -4.38 3.27
CA ARG A 54 1.34 -5.72 3.25
C ARG A 54 0.03 -5.81 4.04
N PHE A 55 -0.29 -4.82 4.87
CA PHE A 55 -1.57 -4.73 5.57
C PHE A 55 -2.66 -4.20 4.62
N PRO A 56 -3.93 -4.66 4.75
CA PRO A 56 -4.42 -5.67 5.68
C PRO A 56 -4.28 -7.12 5.21
N THR A 57 -4.18 -7.37 3.89
CA THR A 57 -4.41 -8.72 3.36
C THR A 57 -3.42 -9.76 3.87
N HIS A 58 -2.13 -9.45 3.88
CA HIS A 58 -1.08 -10.38 4.31
C HIS A 58 -0.94 -10.46 5.82
N THR A 59 -1.64 -9.61 6.57
CA THR A 59 -1.71 -9.71 8.02
C THR A 59 -2.90 -10.58 8.42
N LEU A 60 -4.02 -10.46 7.73
CA LEU A 60 -5.27 -11.17 8.07
C LEU A 60 -5.39 -12.55 7.40
N PHE A 61 -4.90 -12.70 6.18
CA PHE A 61 -5.14 -13.90 5.35
C PHE A 61 -3.88 -14.68 4.99
N PHE A 62 -2.76 -14.42 5.68
CA PHE A 62 -1.47 -15.06 5.35
C PHE A 62 -1.53 -16.58 5.33
N SER A 63 -2.27 -17.19 6.27
CA SER A 63 -2.37 -18.64 6.43
C SER A 63 -3.00 -19.37 5.24
N ILE A 64 -3.77 -18.65 4.41
CA ILE A 64 -4.47 -19.21 3.25
C ILE A 64 -3.90 -18.68 1.92
N MET A 65 -2.86 -17.85 1.97
CA MET A 65 -2.23 -17.28 0.78
C MET A 65 -1.26 -18.27 0.14
N ASN A 66 -1.57 -18.67 -1.10
CA ASN A 66 -0.65 -19.33 -2.02
C ASN A 66 0.09 -18.29 -2.88
N SER A 67 1.14 -18.68 -3.63
CA SER A 67 1.96 -17.75 -4.41
C SER A 67 1.18 -16.78 -5.31
N PRO A 68 0.11 -17.17 -6.04
CA PRO A 68 -0.68 -16.22 -6.82
C PRO A 68 -1.51 -15.26 -5.93
N LEU A 69 -2.05 -15.77 -4.83
CA LEU A 69 -2.86 -15.01 -3.88
C LEU A 69 -2.04 -13.96 -3.13
N PHE A 70 -0.75 -14.23 -2.93
CA PHE A 70 0.20 -13.26 -2.37
C PHE A 70 0.26 -11.98 -3.21
N PHE A 71 0.55 -12.10 -4.51
CA PHE A 71 0.61 -10.93 -5.40
C PHE A 71 -0.74 -10.23 -5.56
N LEU A 72 -1.83 -10.99 -5.65
CA LEU A 72 -3.18 -10.41 -5.67
C LEU A 72 -3.51 -9.64 -4.38
N GLY A 73 -3.07 -10.13 -3.23
CA GLY A 73 -3.21 -9.44 -1.96
C GLY A 73 -2.47 -8.10 -1.93
N LEU A 74 -1.28 -8.02 -2.52
CA LEU A 74 -0.51 -6.77 -2.59
C LEU A 74 -1.22 -5.75 -3.47
N VAL A 75 -1.72 -6.18 -4.63
CA VAL A 75 -2.55 -5.33 -5.50
C VAL A 75 -3.78 -4.83 -4.75
N TYR A 76 -4.47 -5.71 -4.01
CA TYR A 76 -5.63 -5.34 -3.23
C TYR A 76 -5.30 -4.31 -2.13
N ASN A 77 -4.16 -4.46 -1.43
CA ASN A 77 -3.71 -3.45 -0.47
C ASN A 77 -3.48 -2.09 -1.14
N CYS A 78 -2.86 -2.08 -2.33
CA CYS A 78 -2.63 -0.83 -3.06
C CYS A 78 -3.95 -0.13 -3.43
N LEU A 79 -4.94 -0.90 -3.89
CA LEU A 79 -6.29 -0.38 -4.16
C LEU A 79 -6.96 0.11 -2.87
N PHE A 80 -6.81 -0.62 -1.77
CA PHE A 80 -7.34 -0.22 -0.46
C PHE A 80 -6.74 1.12 0.01
N TYR A 81 -5.43 1.28 -0.09
CA TYR A 81 -4.75 2.53 0.25
C TYR A 81 -5.16 3.67 -0.69
N GLY A 82 -5.27 3.41 -2.00
CA GLY A 82 -5.78 4.40 -2.96
C GLY A 82 -7.20 4.86 -2.63
N PHE A 83 -8.07 3.94 -2.21
CA PHE A 83 -9.42 4.25 -1.77
C PHE A 83 -9.43 5.09 -0.48
N LEU A 84 -8.62 4.70 0.51
CA LEU A 84 -8.49 5.48 1.76
C LEU A 84 -8.01 6.90 1.48
N THR A 85 -7.01 7.08 0.61
CA THR A 85 -6.52 8.41 0.21
C THR A 85 -7.63 9.23 -0.43
N GLU A 86 -8.41 8.65 -1.35
CA GLU A 86 -9.55 9.35 -1.96
C GLU A 86 -10.55 9.83 -0.90
N ARG A 87 -10.91 8.96 0.05
CA ARG A 87 -11.87 9.27 1.12
C ARG A 87 -11.35 10.32 2.08
N ILE A 88 -10.10 10.23 2.48
CA ILE A 88 -9.46 11.21 3.37
C ILE A 88 -9.44 12.59 2.69
N VAL A 89 -9.00 12.66 1.44
CA VAL A 89 -8.97 13.92 0.67
C VAL A 89 -10.37 14.48 0.46
N PHE A 90 -11.37 13.62 0.21
CA PHE A 90 -12.76 14.04 0.11
C PHE A 90 -13.26 14.70 1.42
N LEU A 91 -13.01 14.08 2.58
CA LEU A 91 -13.42 14.60 3.88
C LEU A 91 -12.75 15.93 4.22
N PHE A 92 -11.46 16.08 3.94
CA PHE A 92 -10.75 17.34 4.15
C PHE A 92 -11.27 18.47 3.25
N ASN A 93 -11.60 18.16 1.99
CA ASN A 93 -12.17 19.14 1.07
C ASN A 93 -13.58 19.58 1.48
N GLN A 94 -14.41 18.68 2.02
CA GLN A 94 -15.71 19.07 2.59
C GLN A 94 -15.56 19.99 3.80
N LYS A 95 -14.64 19.66 4.73
CA LYS A 95 -14.42 20.48 5.93
C LYS A 95 -13.93 21.90 5.61
N LYS A 96 -13.18 22.08 4.52
CA LYS A 96 -12.72 23.40 4.08
C LYS A 96 -13.84 24.26 3.46
N SER A 97 -14.91 23.64 2.99
CA SER A 97 -16.01 24.33 2.30
C SER A 97 -17.18 24.71 3.22
N ASN A 98 -17.17 24.24 4.47
CA ASN A 98 -18.09 24.65 5.55
C ASN A 98 -17.39 25.64 6.48
#